data_AF-A0A0N0MN99-F1
#
_entry.id   AF-A0A0N0MN99-F1
#
_cell.length_a   1.000
_cell.length_b   1.000
_cell.length_c   1.000
_cell.angle_alpha   90.00
_cell.angle_beta   90.00
_cell.angle_gamma   90.00
#
_symmetry.space_group_name_H-M   'P 1'
#
loop_
_entity.id
_entity.type
_entity.pdbx_description
1 polymer ?
#
loop_
_entity_poly.entity_id
_entity_poly.type
_entity_poly.pdbx_seq_one_letter_code
_entity_poly.pdbx_strand_id
1 'polypeptide(L)'
;MGLAPKAKILPVRVDITRDKGDTAGWVAGVRYAVEQGVSVINLSLDDSSAYPGSKAAKAIEYAQAHDIVVVASAGNDAGTVNYPAALPGVVAVSAVDESLSPWSKSNTGNVTVAAPGVEVAQADSTTRSGYAVANGTSGSAAYVSAIVALLRSKYPDLTAGQIINRLVKSASFLNNKGKTAPDKELGYGIARPGTALTMDIPKGSKAGPLAQASPSTSASSNAASDDSTKKSSSGGILLIVGIAAAVIVIAILFVVIRSRRNRGGGGPGTGAGGGTLSYGAGYPPQPPAGYQQYPNAAPPAQGYPTAPGQSPQYPNPYTQQPPHQGQGQY
;
A
#
# COMPACT_ATOMS: atom_id res chain seq x y z
N MET A 1 8.10 19.18 -3.88
CA MET A 1 8.37 19.12 -2.42
C MET A 1 7.31 18.25 -1.76
N GLY A 2 7.67 17.43 -0.76
CA GLY A 2 6.70 16.65 0.01
C GLY A 2 5.91 17.50 1.02
N LEU A 3 4.75 17.01 1.46
CA LEU A 3 3.84 17.72 2.38
C LEU A 3 4.42 17.90 3.80
N ALA A 4 5.20 16.93 4.29
CA ALA A 4 5.89 16.97 5.58
C ALA A 4 7.41 16.95 5.39
N PRO A 5 8.04 18.03 4.87
CA PRO A 5 9.43 17.98 4.39
C PRO A 5 10.48 17.80 5.48
N LYS A 6 10.11 18.02 6.76
CA LYS A 6 11.00 17.81 7.92
C LYS A 6 10.78 16.45 8.60
N ALA A 7 9.82 15.64 8.14
CA ALA A 7 9.63 14.30 8.67
C ALA A 7 10.84 13.42 8.31
N LYS A 8 11.29 12.60 9.26
CA LYS A 8 12.29 11.57 9.00
C LYS A 8 11.60 10.36 8.38
N ILE A 9 12.20 9.79 7.34
CA ILE A 9 11.68 8.61 6.63
C ILE A 9 12.54 7.41 7.01
N LEU A 10 11.90 6.35 7.52
CA LEU A 10 12.52 5.04 7.69
C LEU A 10 12.16 4.17 6.48
N PRO A 11 13.07 3.96 5.51
CA PRO A 11 12.82 3.05 4.40
C PRO A 11 12.90 1.60 4.88
N VAL A 12 11.81 0.85 4.70
CA VAL A 12 11.77 -0.59 4.97
C VAL A 12 11.54 -1.31 3.66
N ARG A 13 12.60 -1.92 3.13
CA ARG A 13 12.54 -2.68 1.89
C ARG A 13 11.95 -4.06 2.16
N VAL A 14 10.93 -4.40 1.39
CA VAL A 14 10.25 -5.71 1.42
C VAL A 14 10.14 -6.19 -0.02
N ASP A 15 10.40 -7.46 -0.28
CA ASP A 15 10.37 -7.99 -1.63
C ASP A 15 8.93 -8.34 -2.01
N ILE A 16 8.25 -7.44 -2.74
CA ILE A 16 6.86 -7.66 -3.17
C ILE A 16 6.89 -8.24 -4.58
N THR A 17 6.68 -9.54 -4.73
CA THR A 17 6.32 -10.10 -6.06
C THR A 17 4.83 -9.92 -6.29
N ARG A 18 4.44 -9.29 -7.42
CA ARG A 18 3.05 -8.90 -7.74
C ARG A 18 2.01 -10.04 -7.64
N ASP A 19 2.43 -11.29 -7.74
CA ASP A 19 1.50 -12.43 -7.86
C ASP A 19 1.35 -13.25 -6.57
N LYS A 20 2.24 -13.02 -5.60
CA LYS A 20 2.19 -13.55 -4.23
C LYS A 20 2.92 -12.52 -3.39
N GLY A 21 2.18 -11.64 -2.71
CA GLY A 21 2.80 -10.73 -1.75
C GLY A 21 3.68 -11.58 -0.83
N ASP A 22 4.93 -11.18 -0.61
CA ASP A 22 5.72 -11.74 0.48
C ASP A 22 5.11 -11.24 1.78
N THR A 23 4.00 -11.87 2.18
CA THR A 23 3.27 -11.54 3.40
C THR A 23 4.24 -11.61 4.57
N ALA A 24 5.18 -12.56 4.57
CA ALA A 24 6.17 -12.66 5.64
C ALA A 24 7.10 -11.43 5.66
N GLY A 25 7.59 -11.00 4.50
CA GLY A 25 8.47 -9.84 4.35
C GLY A 25 7.87 -8.54 4.87
N TRP A 26 6.67 -8.16 4.40
CA TRP A 26 6.07 -6.89 4.85
C TRP A 26 5.53 -6.96 6.28
N VAL A 27 5.11 -8.14 6.75
CA VAL A 27 4.76 -8.35 8.16
C VAL A 27 5.96 -8.14 9.08
N ALA A 28 7.13 -8.69 8.71
CA ALA A 28 8.36 -8.45 9.43
C ALA A 28 8.76 -6.96 9.37
N GLY A 29 8.58 -6.33 8.21
CA GLY A 29 8.82 -4.90 8.02
C GLY A 29 7.96 -3.99 8.92
N VAL A 30 6.68 -4.31 9.09
CA VAL A 30 5.79 -3.60 10.03
C VAL A 30 6.33 -3.72 11.45
N ARG A 31 6.64 -4.94 11.91
CA ARG A 31 7.19 -5.14 13.27
C ARG A 31 8.49 -4.38 13.48
N TYR A 32 9.41 -4.44 12.52
CA TYR A 32 10.65 -3.67 12.54
C TYR A 32 10.38 -2.17 12.65
N ALA A 33 9.45 -1.62 11.87
CA ALA A 33 9.10 -0.20 11.94
C ALA A 33 8.57 0.19 13.33
N VAL A 34 7.73 -0.65 13.95
CA VAL A 34 7.26 -0.45 15.33
C VAL A 34 8.43 -0.41 16.30
N GLU A 35 9.37 -1.35 16.19
CA GLU A 35 10.57 -1.43 17.05
C GLU A 35 11.51 -0.23 16.87
N GLN A 36 11.51 0.40 15.69
CA GLN A 36 12.23 1.65 15.44
C GLN A 36 11.50 2.92 15.94
N GLY A 37 10.30 2.78 16.54
CA GLY A 37 9.57 3.88 17.16
C GLY A 37 8.99 4.89 16.17
N VAL A 38 8.59 4.45 14.97
CA VAL A 38 7.90 5.33 14.01
C VAL A 38 6.53 5.75 14.56
N SER A 39 6.02 6.91 14.13
CA SER A 39 4.67 7.38 14.55
C SER A 39 3.58 7.06 13.52
N VAL A 40 3.97 6.73 12.28
CA VAL A 40 3.09 6.41 11.16
C VAL A 40 3.75 5.37 10.26
N ILE A 41 2.98 4.42 9.77
CA ILE A 41 3.40 3.44 8.76
C ILE A 41 2.55 3.63 7.51
N ASN A 42 3.20 3.74 6.35
CA ASN A 42 2.55 3.79 5.04
C ASN A 42 2.69 2.45 4.32
N LEU A 43 1.57 1.83 3.96
CA LEU A 43 1.49 0.58 3.21
C LEU A 43 0.83 0.82 1.86
N SER A 44 1.62 1.22 0.87
CA SER A 44 1.19 1.39 -0.52
C SER A 44 1.28 0.06 -1.29
N LEU A 45 0.65 -0.99 -0.75
CA LEU A 45 0.68 -2.36 -1.28
C LEU A 45 -0.67 -3.04 -1.08
N ASP A 46 -0.86 -4.14 -1.81
CA ASP A 46 -2.03 -5.01 -1.68
C ASP A 46 -1.58 -6.44 -1.39
N ASP A 47 -2.28 -7.13 -0.49
CA ASP A 47 -2.05 -8.53 -0.12
C ASP A 47 -3.37 -9.21 0.29
N SER A 48 -3.94 -10.02 -0.61
CA SER A 48 -5.19 -10.75 -0.33
C SER A 48 -5.08 -11.76 0.82
N SER A 49 -3.86 -12.14 1.22
CA SER A 49 -3.62 -13.02 2.38
C SER A 49 -3.70 -12.27 3.72
N ALA A 50 -3.86 -10.94 3.70
CA ALA A 50 -3.91 -10.09 4.88
C ALA A 50 -5.33 -9.89 5.43
N TYR A 51 -6.14 -10.96 5.41
CA TYR A 51 -7.50 -10.97 5.93
C TYR A 51 -7.55 -10.96 7.49
N PRO A 52 -8.69 -10.63 8.13
CA PRO A 52 -8.83 -10.64 9.59
C PRO A 52 -8.41 -11.97 10.23
N GLY A 53 -7.59 -11.90 11.29
CA GLY A 53 -7.03 -13.07 11.96
C GLY A 53 -5.77 -13.65 11.33
N SER A 54 -5.35 -13.17 10.15
CA SER A 54 -4.07 -13.54 9.52
C SER A 54 -2.86 -13.03 10.32
N LYS A 55 -1.66 -13.52 9.99
CA LYS A 55 -0.40 -12.99 10.56
C LYS A 55 -0.22 -11.49 10.25
N ALA A 56 -0.68 -11.07 9.08
CA ALA A 56 -0.68 -9.68 8.66
C ALA A 56 -1.60 -8.82 9.52
N ALA A 57 -2.84 -9.27 9.77
CA ALA A 57 -3.75 -8.59 10.69
C ALA A 57 -3.12 -8.39 12.09
N LYS A 58 -2.49 -9.44 12.63
CA LYS A 58 -1.80 -9.36 13.93
C LYS A 58 -0.64 -8.37 13.96
N ALA A 59 0.07 -8.18 12.86
CA ALA A 59 1.13 -7.18 12.79
C ALA A 59 0.59 -5.75 12.71
N ILE A 60 -0.55 -5.55 12.04
CA ILE A 60 -1.27 -4.27 12.06
C ILE A 60 -1.80 -3.97 13.47
N GLU A 61 -2.44 -4.95 14.13
CA GLU A 61 -2.90 -4.85 15.51
C GLU A 61 -1.74 -4.51 16.46
N TYR A 62 -0.57 -5.13 16.26
CA TYR A 62 0.65 -4.82 17.02
C TYR A 62 1.08 -3.36 16.82
N ALA A 63 1.11 -2.85 15.58
CA ALA A 63 1.42 -1.44 15.35
C ALA A 63 0.41 -0.49 16.03
N GLN A 64 -0.89 -0.80 15.92
CA GLN A 64 -1.95 0.01 16.55
C GLN A 64 -1.85 0.00 18.08
N ALA A 65 -1.54 -1.14 18.69
CA ALA A 65 -1.33 -1.27 20.13
C ALA A 65 -0.12 -0.45 20.64
N HIS A 66 0.85 -0.17 19.76
CA HIS A 66 2.00 0.68 20.03
C HIS A 66 1.75 2.17 19.68
N ASP A 67 0.48 2.57 19.58
CA ASP A 67 0.08 3.93 19.24
C ASP A 67 0.63 4.39 17.88
N ILE A 68 0.67 3.52 16.88
CA ILE A 68 1.12 3.87 15.52
C ILE A 68 -0.09 3.95 14.59
N VAL A 69 -0.15 5.03 13.80
CA VAL A 69 -1.18 5.14 12.75
C VAL A 69 -0.73 4.35 11.53
N VAL A 70 -1.51 3.37 11.11
CA VAL A 70 -1.29 2.64 9.86
C VAL A 70 -2.17 3.23 8.77
N VAL A 71 -1.55 3.65 7.67
CA VAL A 71 -2.21 4.20 6.49
C VAL A 71 -1.94 3.27 5.31
N ALA A 72 -2.98 2.89 4.57
CA ALA A 72 -2.84 1.97 3.45
C ALA A 72 -3.66 2.41 2.22
N SER A 73 -3.16 2.09 1.03
CA SER A 73 -3.84 2.36 -0.24
C SER A 73 -5.10 1.50 -0.39
N ALA A 74 -6.18 2.08 -0.90
CA ALA A 74 -7.42 1.33 -1.09
C ALA A 74 -7.35 0.26 -2.20
N GLY A 75 -6.47 0.43 -3.20
CA GLY A 75 -6.39 -0.42 -4.40
C GLY A 75 -6.84 0.31 -5.68
N ASN A 76 -6.46 -0.22 -6.84
CA ASN A 76 -6.58 0.46 -8.15
C ASN A 76 -7.35 -0.38 -9.20
N ASP A 77 -8.23 -1.26 -8.74
CA ASP A 77 -8.89 -2.29 -9.53
C ASP A 77 -10.38 -1.98 -9.80
N ALA A 78 -10.84 -0.78 -9.43
CA ALA A 78 -12.26 -0.40 -9.40
C ALA A 78 -13.15 -1.40 -8.61
N GLY A 79 -12.56 -2.03 -7.59
CA GLY A 79 -13.19 -3.04 -6.77
C GLY A 79 -13.53 -2.57 -5.35
N THR A 80 -13.58 -3.51 -4.42
CA THR A 80 -13.68 -3.22 -2.98
C THR A 80 -12.30 -2.92 -2.40
N VAL A 81 -12.22 -2.12 -1.34
CA VAL A 81 -10.96 -1.84 -0.63
C VAL A 81 -10.15 -3.13 -0.39
N ASN A 82 -8.89 -3.14 -0.84
CA ASN A 82 -7.98 -4.27 -0.73
C ASN A 82 -7.43 -4.41 0.70
N TYR A 83 -6.93 -5.59 1.06
CA TYR A 83 -6.12 -5.75 2.26
C TYR A 83 -4.68 -5.29 1.99
N PRO A 84 -3.98 -4.69 2.98
CA PRO A 84 -4.37 -4.53 4.38
C PRO A 84 -5.26 -3.31 4.68
N ALA A 85 -5.59 -2.45 3.71
CA ALA A 85 -6.42 -1.27 3.96
C ALA A 85 -7.81 -1.59 4.52
N ALA A 86 -8.40 -2.73 4.16
CA ALA A 86 -9.67 -3.19 4.69
C ALA A 86 -9.61 -3.77 6.13
N LEU A 87 -8.42 -3.84 6.76
CA LEU A 87 -8.31 -4.30 8.16
C LEU A 87 -8.86 -3.26 9.16
N PRO A 88 -9.44 -3.69 10.28
CA PRO A 88 -9.87 -2.79 11.35
C PRO A 88 -8.76 -1.83 11.80
N GLY A 89 -9.14 -0.57 12.05
CA GLY A 89 -8.26 0.49 12.54
C GLY A 89 -7.25 1.05 11.53
N VAL A 90 -7.17 0.51 10.30
CA VAL A 90 -6.32 1.04 9.24
C VAL A 90 -7.00 2.23 8.57
N VAL A 91 -6.22 3.30 8.33
CA VAL A 91 -6.69 4.44 7.54
C VAL A 91 -6.62 4.04 6.05
N ALA A 92 -7.74 3.55 5.52
CA ALA A 92 -7.89 3.22 4.11
C ALA A 92 -8.05 4.48 3.25
N VAL A 93 -7.19 4.66 2.26
CA VAL A 93 -7.14 5.90 1.46
C VAL A 93 -7.48 5.66 0.00
N SER A 94 -8.57 6.28 -0.46
CA SER A 94 -8.96 6.33 -1.87
C SER A 94 -8.36 7.54 -2.59
N ALA A 95 -8.44 7.53 -3.92
CA ALA A 95 -7.86 8.59 -4.76
C ALA A 95 -8.92 9.53 -5.35
N VAL A 96 -8.59 10.82 -5.38
CA VAL A 96 -9.28 11.84 -6.18
C VAL A 96 -8.34 12.47 -7.19
N ASP A 97 -8.91 13.04 -8.24
CA ASP A 97 -8.18 13.83 -9.23
C ASP A 97 -8.06 15.33 -8.85
N GLU A 98 -7.47 16.13 -9.74
CA GLU A 98 -7.29 17.58 -9.54
C GLU A 98 -8.61 18.35 -9.38
N SER A 99 -9.71 17.83 -9.93
CA SER A 99 -11.05 18.39 -9.78
C SER A 99 -11.72 18.01 -8.45
N LEU A 100 -11.03 17.20 -7.64
CA LEU A 100 -11.53 16.55 -6.42
C LEU A 100 -12.59 15.48 -6.70
N SER A 101 -12.68 14.98 -7.93
CA SER A 101 -13.60 13.91 -8.29
C SER A 101 -12.99 12.54 -7.94
N PRO A 102 -13.79 11.55 -7.47
CA PRO A 102 -13.31 10.20 -7.24
C PRO A 102 -12.65 9.61 -8.50
N TRP A 103 -11.47 9.04 -8.34
CA TRP A 103 -10.78 8.39 -9.46
C TRP A 103 -11.46 7.07 -9.80
N SER A 104 -11.83 6.87 -11.07
CA SER A 104 -12.61 5.70 -11.52
C SER A 104 -11.96 4.34 -11.28
N LYS A 105 -10.63 4.29 -11.10
CA LYS A 105 -9.90 3.05 -10.76
C LYS A 105 -9.76 2.83 -9.25
N SER A 106 -10.03 3.83 -8.42
CA SER A 106 -9.89 3.69 -6.97
C SER A 106 -10.91 2.67 -6.46
N ASN A 107 -10.46 1.74 -5.62
CA ASN A 107 -11.36 0.84 -4.92
C ASN A 107 -12.22 1.62 -3.91
N THR A 108 -13.42 1.09 -3.64
CA THR A 108 -14.48 1.75 -2.84
C THR A 108 -15.03 0.83 -1.74
N GLY A 109 -15.94 1.34 -0.90
CA GLY A 109 -16.56 0.63 0.22
C GLY A 109 -16.05 1.16 1.54
N ASN A 110 -15.17 0.42 2.22
CA ASN A 110 -14.64 0.77 3.55
C ASN A 110 -13.49 1.80 3.49
N VAL A 111 -13.71 2.92 2.81
CA VAL A 111 -12.75 4.03 2.73
C VAL A 111 -12.80 4.89 4.00
N THR A 112 -11.64 5.30 4.53
CA THR A 112 -11.58 6.26 5.65
C THR A 112 -11.60 7.70 5.15
N VAL A 113 -10.71 8.06 4.22
CA VAL A 113 -10.64 9.39 3.61
C VAL A 113 -10.14 9.26 2.17
N ALA A 114 -10.43 10.26 1.34
CA ALA A 114 -9.81 10.40 0.03
C ALA A 114 -8.63 11.38 0.07
N ALA A 115 -7.69 11.25 -0.86
CA ALA A 115 -6.61 12.22 -1.08
C ALA A 115 -6.17 12.26 -2.55
N PRO A 116 -5.49 13.34 -3.00
CA PRO A 116 -5.00 13.44 -4.37
C PRO A 116 -4.18 12.20 -4.78
N GLY A 117 -4.52 11.60 -5.91
CA GLY A 117 -3.91 10.35 -6.40
C GLY A 117 -3.86 10.22 -7.91
N VAL A 118 -4.29 11.24 -8.66
CA VAL A 118 -4.22 11.29 -10.12
C VAL A 118 -3.31 12.44 -10.52
N GLU A 119 -2.44 12.20 -11.50
CA GLU A 119 -1.43 13.11 -12.03
C GLU A 119 -0.54 13.73 -10.95
N VAL A 120 -0.15 12.89 -9.98
CA VAL A 120 0.69 13.32 -8.85
C VAL A 120 2.16 13.22 -9.24
N ALA A 121 2.85 14.36 -9.19
CA ALA A 121 4.30 14.43 -9.32
C ALA A 121 4.99 13.81 -8.09
N GLN A 122 5.93 12.90 -8.32
CA GLN A 122 6.68 12.18 -7.28
C GLN A 122 8.15 12.05 -7.65
N ALA A 123 8.99 11.87 -6.63
CA ALA A 123 10.40 11.59 -6.85
C ALA A 123 10.56 10.18 -7.43
N ASP A 124 11.37 10.06 -8.48
CA ASP A 124 11.66 8.80 -9.14
C ASP A 124 13.14 8.79 -9.57
N SER A 125 13.95 7.98 -8.89
CA SER A 125 15.38 7.87 -9.17
C SER A 125 15.71 7.16 -10.49
N THR A 126 14.72 6.57 -11.16
CA THR A 126 14.90 5.89 -12.45
C THR A 126 14.75 6.83 -13.63
N THR A 127 14.18 8.03 -13.44
CA THR A 127 14.06 9.05 -14.49
C THR A 127 15.22 10.02 -14.46
N ARG A 128 15.58 10.59 -15.62
CA ARG A 128 16.66 11.58 -15.73
C ARG A 128 16.39 12.85 -14.93
N SER A 129 15.12 13.27 -14.82
CA SER A 129 14.73 14.46 -14.06
C SER A 129 14.72 14.22 -12.54
N GLY A 130 14.76 12.96 -12.08
CA GLY A 130 14.52 12.60 -10.69
C GLY A 130 13.03 12.65 -10.30
N TYR A 131 12.14 12.83 -11.27
CA TYR A 131 10.70 12.94 -11.06
C TYR A 131 9.89 12.17 -12.11
N ALA A 132 8.74 11.69 -11.70
CA ALA A 132 7.71 11.12 -12.56
C ALA A 132 6.32 11.63 -12.14
N VAL A 133 5.35 11.51 -13.03
CA VAL A 133 3.93 11.73 -12.73
C VAL A 133 3.26 10.36 -12.76
N ALA A 134 2.48 10.02 -11.74
CA ALA A 134 1.74 8.77 -11.73
C ALA A 134 0.36 8.88 -11.09
N ASN A 135 -0.43 7.85 -11.33
CA ASN A 135 -1.77 7.66 -10.79
C ASN A 135 -1.76 6.46 -9.85
N GLY A 136 -2.43 6.57 -8.71
CA GLY A 136 -2.59 5.45 -7.79
C GLY A 136 -2.99 5.88 -6.38
N THR A 137 -3.79 5.04 -5.72
CA THR A 137 -4.08 5.17 -4.29
C THR A 137 -2.83 5.06 -3.42
N SER A 138 -1.72 4.50 -3.94
CA SER A 138 -0.39 4.53 -3.34
C SER A 138 0.08 5.96 -3.02
N GLY A 139 -0.09 6.90 -3.96
CA GLY A 139 0.27 8.31 -3.77
C GLY A 139 -0.66 9.00 -2.76
N SER A 140 -1.95 8.69 -2.81
CA SER A 140 -2.94 9.17 -1.83
C SER A 140 -2.60 8.72 -0.41
N ALA A 141 -2.24 7.46 -0.20
CA ALA A 141 -1.81 6.93 1.10
C ALA A 141 -0.55 7.63 1.62
N ALA A 142 0.43 7.89 0.77
CA ALA A 142 1.63 8.63 1.14
C ALA A 142 1.30 10.09 1.53
N TYR A 143 0.38 10.73 0.81
CA TYR A 143 -0.09 12.09 1.12
C TYR A 143 -0.76 12.14 2.51
N VAL A 144 -1.66 11.19 2.80
CA VAL A 144 -2.31 11.09 4.12
C VAL A 144 -1.31 10.76 5.22
N SER A 145 -0.32 9.90 4.96
CA SER A 145 0.76 9.62 5.91
C SER A 145 1.54 10.87 6.28
N ALA A 146 1.78 11.77 5.32
CA ALA A 146 2.39 13.07 5.59
C ALA A 146 1.47 14.01 6.40
N ILE A 147 0.15 13.99 6.18
CA ILE A 147 -0.81 14.71 7.04
C ILE A 147 -0.71 14.20 8.47
N VAL A 148 -0.70 12.87 8.66
CA VAL A 148 -0.57 12.23 9.98
C VAL A 148 0.74 12.62 10.65
N ALA A 149 1.87 12.65 9.92
CA ALA A 149 3.15 13.10 10.46
C ALA A 149 3.11 14.57 10.93
N LEU A 150 2.47 15.47 10.18
CA LEU A 150 2.26 16.86 10.59
C LEU A 150 1.38 16.95 11.85
N LEU A 151 0.31 16.17 11.90
CA LEU A 151 -0.58 16.13 13.07
C LEU A 151 0.16 15.62 14.31
N ARG A 152 0.96 14.55 14.19
CA ARG A 152 1.80 14.03 15.28
C ARG A 152 2.82 15.06 15.75
N SER A 153 3.42 15.82 14.84
CA SER A 153 4.36 16.88 15.19
C SER A 153 3.68 18.05 15.93
N LYS A 154 2.45 18.41 15.56
CA LYS A 154 1.72 19.51 16.18
C LYS A 154 1.04 19.11 17.50
N TYR A 155 0.60 17.87 17.59
CA TYR A 155 -0.19 17.32 18.70
C TYR A 155 0.49 16.07 19.26
N PRO A 156 1.67 16.19 19.90
CA PRO A 156 2.45 15.04 20.35
C PRO A 156 1.75 14.21 21.44
N ASP A 157 0.83 14.81 22.20
CA ASP A 157 0.11 14.14 23.30
C ASP A 157 -1.15 13.38 22.85
N LEU A 158 -1.53 13.47 21.57
CA LEU A 158 -2.70 12.75 21.05
C LEU A 158 -2.34 11.34 20.66
N THR A 159 -3.20 10.39 21.03
CA THR A 159 -3.10 8.99 20.60
C THR A 159 -3.36 8.85 19.10
N ALA A 160 -2.97 7.72 18.51
CA ALA A 160 -3.26 7.35 17.13
C ALA A 160 -4.74 7.51 16.79
N GLY A 161 -5.62 7.00 17.65
CA GLY A 161 -7.08 7.15 17.48
C GLY A 161 -7.56 8.60 17.48
N GLN A 162 -6.95 9.46 18.30
CA GLN A 162 -7.29 10.88 18.36
C GLN A 162 -6.74 11.66 17.17
N ILE A 163 -5.56 11.28 16.65
CA ILE A 163 -5.02 11.79 15.38
C ILE A 163 -5.94 11.43 14.22
N ILE A 164 -6.41 10.18 14.17
CA ILE A 164 -7.39 9.73 13.16
C ILE A 164 -8.71 10.49 13.32
N ASN A 165 -9.18 10.73 14.54
CA ASN A 165 -10.36 11.58 14.79
C ASN A 165 -10.19 12.98 14.19
N ARG A 166 -9.03 13.63 14.38
CA ARG A 166 -8.74 14.93 13.74
C ARG A 166 -8.73 14.83 12.22
N LEU A 167 -8.12 13.78 11.66
CA LEU A 167 -8.09 13.54 10.22
C LEU A 167 -9.51 13.45 9.63
N VAL A 168 -10.39 12.63 10.21
CA VAL A 168 -11.74 12.42 9.65
C VAL A 168 -12.68 13.59 9.94
N LYS A 169 -12.58 14.25 11.09
CA LYS A 169 -13.43 15.40 11.45
C LYS A 169 -13.09 16.67 10.67
N SER A 170 -11.88 16.75 10.13
CA SER A 170 -11.44 17.87 9.29
C SER A 170 -11.57 17.64 7.79
N ALA A 171 -11.89 16.40 7.39
CA ALA A 171 -12.16 16.04 6.00
C ALA A 171 -13.47 16.67 5.52
N SER A 172 -13.63 16.79 4.20
CA SER A 172 -14.83 17.40 3.62
C SER A 172 -15.11 16.93 2.20
N PHE A 173 -16.38 16.98 1.81
CA PHE A 173 -16.86 16.65 0.45
C PHE A 173 -16.75 17.84 -0.52
N LEU A 174 -15.62 18.58 -0.51
CA LEU A 174 -15.42 19.70 -1.44
C LEU A 174 -15.70 19.25 -2.88
N ASN A 175 -16.44 20.06 -3.63
CA ASN A 175 -16.90 19.78 -4.99
C ASN A 175 -17.74 18.50 -5.18
N ASN A 176 -18.10 17.80 -4.11
CA ASN A 176 -18.87 16.57 -4.13
C ASN A 176 -20.19 16.75 -3.36
N LYS A 177 -21.02 17.69 -3.83
CA LYS A 177 -22.30 18.05 -3.17
C LYS A 177 -23.22 16.82 -3.06
N GLY A 178 -23.94 16.73 -1.94
CA GLY A 178 -24.92 15.66 -1.68
C GLY A 178 -24.36 14.39 -1.04
N LYS A 179 -23.03 14.26 -0.92
CA LYS A 179 -22.42 13.16 -0.16
C LYS A 179 -22.45 13.43 1.35
N THR A 180 -22.62 12.37 2.14
CA THR A 180 -22.60 12.38 3.60
C THR A 180 -21.59 11.36 4.12
N ALA A 181 -21.03 11.61 5.30
CA ALA A 181 -20.02 10.73 5.88
C ALA A 181 -20.67 9.59 6.69
N PRO A 182 -20.14 8.35 6.60
CA PRO A 182 -19.14 7.91 5.63
C PRO A 182 -19.77 7.64 4.24
N ASP A 183 -19.07 8.05 3.18
CA ASP A 183 -19.39 7.76 1.77
C ASP A 183 -18.52 6.61 1.25
N LYS A 184 -19.05 5.80 0.31
CA LYS A 184 -18.34 4.62 -0.23
C LYS A 184 -17.05 4.97 -0.99
N GLU A 185 -16.96 6.13 -1.63
CA GLU A 185 -15.81 6.54 -2.45
C GLU A 185 -14.86 7.43 -1.66
N LEU A 186 -15.41 8.32 -0.83
CA LEU A 186 -14.65 9.38 -0.15
C LEU A 186 -14.50 9.17 1.35
N GLY A 187 -15.14 8.15 1.94
CA GLY A 187 -15.14 7.93 3.38
C GLY A 187 -15.72 9.14 4.13
N TYR A 188 -14.98 9.68 5.09
CA TYR A 188 -15.36 10.92 5.80
C TYR A 188 -15.15 12.19 4.96
N GLY A 189 -14.62 12.08 3.76
CA GLY A 189 -14.34 13.16 2.82
C GLY A 189 -12.88 13.21 2.39
N ILE A 190 -12.53 14.25 1.63
CA ILE A 190 -11.16 14.48 1.18
C ILE A 190 -10.35 15.06 2.34
N ALA A 191 -9.17 14.47 2.60
CA ALA A 191 -8.27 14.87 3.67
C ALA A 191 -7.70 16.28 3.42
N ARG A 192 -7.66 17.11 4.47
CA ARG A 192 -7.28 18.53 4.37
C ARG A 192 -6.22 18.90 5.42
N PRO A 193 -4.93 18.97 5.04
CA PRO A 193 -3.85 19.21 6.02
C PRO A 193 -4.03 20.52 6.79
N GLY A 194 -4.35 21.61 6.09
CA GLY A 194 -4.51 22.93 6.71
C GLY A 194 -5.59 22.92 7.77
N THR A 195 -6.77 22.40 7.47
CA THR A 195 -7.88 22.36 8.43
C THR A 195 -7.68 21.33 9.54
N ALA A 196 -7.06 20.19 9.25
CA ALA A 196 -6.70 19.21 10.28
C ALA A 196 -5.76 19.81 11.35
N LEU A 197 -4.88 20.71 10.93
CA LEU A 197 -3.94 21.43 11.79
C LEU A 197 -4.55 22.64 12.48
N THR A 198 -5.61 23.28 11.97
CA THR A 198 -6.08 24.57 12.51
C THR A 198 -7.46 24.55 13.14
N MET A 199 -8.34 23.62 12.76
CA MET A 199 -9.67 23.55 13.36
C MET A 199 -9.60 23.15 14.85
N ASP A 200 -10.46 23.77 15.65
CA ASP A 200 -10.72 23.31 17.00
C ASP A 200 -11.60 22.05 16.93
N ILE A 201 -10.96 20.90 17.20
CA ILE A 201 -11.58 19.57 17.12
C ILE A 201 -11.37 18.93 18.49
N PRO A 202 -12.45 18.59 19.22
CA PRO A 202 -12.33 17.85 20.46
C PRO A 202 -11.55 16.56 20.25
N LYS A 203 -10.65 16.23 21.19
CA LYS A 203 -9.74 15.08 21.08
C LYS A 203 -10.46 13.77 20.74
N GLY A 204 -11.65 13.56 21.28
CA GLY A 204 -12.40 12.31 21.13
C GLY A 204 -11.85 11.17 21.99
N SER A 205 -12.33 9.94 21.75
CA SER A 205 -11.87 8.73 22.44
C SER A 205 -10.42 8.41 22.08
N LYS A 206 -9.67 7.79 23.01
CA LYS A 206 -8.30 7.33 22.72
C LYS A 206 -8.23 6.29 21.59
N ALA A 207 -9.27 5.46 21.47
CA ALA A 207 -9.40 4.45 20.42
C ALA A 207 -9.73 5.04 19.03
N GLY A 208 -10.22 6.29 18.98
CA GLY A 208 -10.58 6.94 17.74
C GLY A 208 -11.91 6.45 17.13
N PRO A 209 -12.20 6.86 15.89
CA PRO A 209 -13.49 6.62 15.25
C PRO A 209 -13.57 5.32 14.45
N LEU A 210 -12.44 4.65 14.21
CA LEU A 210 -12.38 3.43 13.39
C LEU A 210 -12.58 2.19 14.26
N ALA A 211 -13.28 1.19 13.70
CA ALA A 211 -13.47 -0.10 14.35
C ALA A 211 -12.12 -0.74 14.67
N GLN A 212 -11.95 -1.21 15.91
CA GLN A 212 -10.77 -1.96 16.35
C GLN A 212 -11.03 -3.47 16.17
N ALA A 213 -9.96 -4.27 16.07
CA ALA A 213 -10.11 -5.72 16.07
C ALA A 213 -10.73 -6.18 17.40
N SER A 214 -11.77 -7.02 17.34
CA SER A 214 -12.36 -7.61 18.54
C SER A 214 -11.36 -8.55 19.22
N PRO A 215 -11.14 -8.45 20.54
CA PRO A 215 -10.29 -9.41 21.24
C PRO A 215 -10.92 -10.80 21.11
N SER A 216 -10.17 -11.75 20.56
CA SER A 216 -10.60 -13.14 20.48
C SER A 216 -10.49 -13.76 21.88
N THR A 217 -11.58 -13.76 22.65
CA THR A 217 -11.62 -14.45 23.95
C THR A 217 -11.67 -15.96 23.72
N SER A 218 -10.52 -16.60 23.54
CA SER A 218 -10.41 -18.05 23.69
C SER A 218 -10.19 -18.36 25.17
N ALA A 219 -11.23 -18.14 25.99
CA ALA A 219 -11.28 -18.72 27.33
C ALA A 219 -11.57 -20.22 27.17
N SER A 220 -10.55 -21.03 27.43
CA SER A 220 -10.70 -22.47 27.62
C SER A 220 -11.55 -22.71 28.87
N SER A 221 -12.81 -23.09 28.69
CA SER A 221 -13.61 -23.65 29.77
C SER A 221 -13.51 -25.18 29.72
N ASN A 222 -12.57 -25.72 30.49
CA ASN A 222 -12.71 -27.06 31.03
C ASN A 222 -13.85 -27.03 32.06
N ALA A 223 -14.98 -27.66 31.74
CA ALA A 223 -15.97 -28.07 32.73
C ALA A 223 -16.59 -29.39 32.27
N ALA A 224 -16.42 -30.41 33.11
CA ALA A 224 -16.97 -31.76 32.96
C ALA A 224 -18.40 -31.84 33.48
N SER A 225 -19.12 -32.89 33.02
CA SER A 225 -20.44 -33.42 33.43
C SER A 225 -21.66 -32.50 33.19
N ASP A 226 -22.78 -32.96 32.65
CA ASP A 226 -23.51 -34.20 32.97
C ASP A 226 -24.41 -34.68 31.81
N ASP A 227 -24.70 -35.98 31.82
CA ASP A 227 -25.43 -36.78 30.85
C ASP A 227 -26.97 -36.60 30.97
N SER A 228 -27.65 -36.37 29.84
CA SER A 228 -29.03 -36.83 29.67
C SER A 228 -29.37 -37.04 28.19
N THR A 229 -29.28 -38.29 27.79
CA THR A 229 -29.86 -38.93 26.60
C THR A 229 -31.22 -38.37 26.13
N LYS A 230 -31.33 -38.09 24.82
CA LYS A 230 -32.47 -38.50 23.99
C LYS A 230 -32.12 -38.60 22.50
N LYS A 231 -32.75 -39.60 21.90
CA LYS A 231 -32.42 -40.38 20.68
C LYS A 231 -32.99 -39.77 19.39
N SER A 232 -32.50 -40.27 18.25
CA SER A 232 -33.06 -40.24 16.87
C SER A 232 -32.44 -39.17 15.95
N SER A 233 -31.99 -39.41 14.71
CA SER A 233 -31.97 -40.59 13.83
C SER A 233 -30.83 -40.46 12.80
N SER A 234 -30.38 -41.62 12.34
CA SER A 234 -29.46 -41.92 11.24
C SER A 234 -29.63 -41.14 9.93
N GLY A 235 -28.50 -40.86 9.26
CA GLY A 235 -28.41 -40.95 7.79
C GLY A 235 -27.63 -39.83 7.10
N GLY A 236 -26.44 -40.15 6.55
CA GLY A 236 -25.95 -39.48 5.35
C GLY A 236 -24.70 -38.61 5.45
N ILE A 237 -23.59 -39.16 5.97
CA ILE A 237 -22.26 -38.78 5.47
C ILE A 237 -22.14 -39.40 4.07
N LEU A 238 -21.99 -38.59 3.00
CA LEU A 238 -21.32 -38.88 1.70
C LEU A 238 -21.84 -38.02 0.52
N LEU A 239 -21.66 -36.69 0.52
CA LEU A 239 -21.87 -35.94 -0.74
C LEU A 239 -21.09 -34.61 -0.89
N ILE A 240 -19.77 -34.62 -0.67
CA ILE A 240 -18.89 -33.51 -1.11
C ILE A 240 -17.64 -33.99 -1.90
N VAL A 241 -17.60 -35.26 -2.35
CA VAL A 241 -16.52 -35.74 -3.24
C VAL A 241 -16.97 -35.87 -4.71
N GLY A 242 -18.28 -35.79 -5.00
CA GLY A 242 -18.82 -36.03 -6.34
C GLY A 242 -18.72 -34.87 -7.35
N ILE A 243 -18.55 -33.62 -6.90
CA ILE A 243 -18.65 -32.45 -7.80
C ILE A 243 -17.30 -32.07 -8.40
N ALA A 244 -16.17 -32.32 -7.71
CA ALA A 244 -14.84 -31.99 -8.24
C ALA A 244 -14.38 -32.95 -9.36
N ALA A 245 -14.78 -34.23 -9.31
CA ALA A 245 -14.39 -35.22 -10.32
C ALA A 245 -15.12 -35.01 -11.66
N ALA A 246 -16.37 -34.53 -11.64
CA ALA A 246 -17.15 -34.30 -12.85
C ALA A 246 -16.62 -33.11 -13.68
N VAL A 247 -16.15 -32.04 -13.02
CA VAL A 247 -15.62 -30.85 -13.71
C VAL A 247 -14.28 -31.14 -14.41
N ILE A 248 -13.43 -31.98 -13.81
CA ILE A 248 -12.14 -32.36 -14.39
C ILE A 248 -12.33 -33.24 -15.62
N VAL A 249 -13.28 -34.18 -15.60
CA VAL A 249 -13.59 -35.06 -16.75
C VAL A 249 -14.16 -34.26 -17.92
N ILE A 250 -15.02 -33.26 -17.66
CA ILE A 250 -15.58 -32.39 -18.70
C ILE A 250 -14.50 -31.50 -19.34
N ALA A 251 -13.56 -30.96 -18.54
CA ALA A 251 -12.45 -30.15 -19.05
C ALA A 251 -11.49 -30.97 -19.94
N ILE A 252 -11.20 -32.22 -19.57
CA ILE A 252 -10.34 -33.12 -20.36
C ILE A 252 -11.01 -33.49 -21.70
N LEU A 253 -12.32 -33.79 -21.69
CA LEU A 253 -13.09 -34.07 -22.91
C LEU A 253 -13.12 -32.87 -23.87
N PHE A 254 -13.23 -31.64 -23.36
CA PHE A 254 -13.25 -30.43 -24.17
C PHE A 254 -11.90 -30.17 -24.87
N VAL A 255 -10.78 -30.43 -24.18
CA VAL A 255 -9.43 -30.28 -24.75
C VAL A 255 -9.15 -31.33 -25.84
N VAL A 256 -9.58 -32.58 -25.62
CA VAL A 256 -9.39 -33.67 -26.61
C VAL A 256 -10.19 -33.42 -27.89
N ILE A 257 -11.44 -32.95 -27.79
CA ILE A 257 -12.29 -32.64 -28.96
C ILE A 257 -11.73 -31.44 -29.75
N ARG A 258 -11.19 -30.41 -29.06
CA ARG A 258 -10.56 -29.25 -29.72
C ARG A 258 -9.26 -29.62 -30.43
N SER A 259 -8.48 -30.56 -29.90
CA SER A 259 -7.22 -31.01 -30.51
C SER A 259 -7.42 -31.84 -31.79
N ARG A 260 -8.56 -32.54 -31.92
CA ARG A 260 -8.89 -33.35 -33.11
C ARG A 260 -9.43 -32.53 -34.27
N ARG A 261 -9.95 -31.32 -34.01
CA ARG A 261 -10.48 -30.42 -35.04
C ARG A 261 -9.42 -29.63 -35.80
N ASN A 262 -8.17 -29.62 -35.31
CA ASN A 262 -7.05 -28.85 -35.91
C ASN A 262 -5.98 -29.72 -36.59
N ARG A 263 -6.27 -31.01 -36.85
CA ARG A 263 -5.38 -31.89 -37.64
C ARG A 263 -6.20 -32.59 -38.73
N GLY A 264 -6.38 -31.92 -39.85
CA GLY A 264 -6.99 -32.51 -41.05
C GLY A 264 -7.09 -31.50 -42.18
N GLY A 265 -6.11 -31.51 -43.09
CA GLY A 265 -6.16 -30.71 -44.31
C GLY A 265 -4.81 -30.61 -45.01
N GLY A 266 -4.31 -31.72 -45.57
CA GLY A 266 -3.11 -31.75 -46.40
C GLY A 266 -3.30 -32.60 -47.65
N GLY A 267 -3.20 -31.95 -48.82
CA GLY A 267 -2.82 -32.52 -50.14
C GLY A 267 -3.95 -32.69 -51.18
N PRO A 268 -3.61 -32.86 -52.49
CA PRO A 268 -2.65 -32.12 -53.33
C PRO A 268 -3.22 -31.75 -54.74
N GLY A 269 -2.56 -30.86 -55.51
CA GLY A 269 -2.97 -30.55 -56.90
C GLY A 269 -2.04 -29.64 -57.72
N THR A 270 -1.17 -30.29 -58.52
CA THR A 270 -0.67 -29.98 -59.88
C THR A 270 -0.61 -28.55 -60.45
N GLY A 271 0.61 -28.08 -60.80
CA GLY A 271 1.04 -27.92 -62.21
C GLY A 271 0.89 -26.57 -62.96
N ALA A 272 2.05 -25.97 -63.27
CA ALA A 272 2.46 -25.33 -64.54
C ALA A 272 2.51 -23.78 -64.71
N GLY A 273 3.71 -23.30 -65.12
CA GLY A 273 4.02 -22.06 -65.87
C GLY A 273 4.33 -20.82 -65.03
N GLY A 274 5.40 -20.02 -65.21
CA GLY A 274 6.51 -19.95 -66.17
C GLY A 274 7.03 -18.49 -66.24
N GLY A 275 8.35 -18.27 -66.07
CA GLY A 275 9.15 -17.06 -66.43
C GLY A 275 8.92 -15.76 -65.63
N THR A 276 9.85 -14.80 -65.44
CA THR A 276 11.28 -14.56 -65.76
C THR A 276 11.74 -13.29 -65.00
N LEU A 277 13.02 -13.23 -64.59
CA LEU A 277 13.97 -12.07 -64.46
C LEU A 277 13.75 -10.96 -63.39
N SER A 278 14.66 -10.82 -62.41
CA SER A 278 15.80 -9.85 -62.29
C SER A 278 15.39 -8.58 -61.49
N TYR A 279 16.11 -7.93 -60.55
CA TYR A 279 17.53 -7.76 -60.18
C TYR A 279 17.61 -7.32 -58.69
N GLY A 280 18.74 -7.50 -58.00
CA GLY A 280 18.91 -7.29 -56.56
C GLY A 280 19.73 -6.08 -56.09
N ALA A 281 19.78 -5.93 -54.75
CA ALA A 281 20.77 -5.28 -53.86
C ALA A 281 20.08 -5.07 -52.49
N GLY A 282 20.62 -5.31 -51.30
CA GLY A 282 21.91 -5.74 -50.78
C GLY A 282 21.89 -5.70 -49.24
N TYR A 283 22.94 -6.23 -48.63
CA TYR A 283 23.37 -6.26 -47.21
C TYR A 283 23.04 -7.49 -46.33
N PRO A 284 24.08 -8.14 -45.73
CA PRO A 284 23.97 -9.38 -44.96
C PRO A 284 23.76 -9.17 -43.44
N PRO A 285 23.36 -10.22 -42.68
CA PRO A 285 23.10 -10.16 -41.24
C PRO A 285 24.38 -10.31 -40.39
N GLN A 286 24.43 -9.58 -39.26
CA GLN A 286 25.48 -9.69 -38.23
C GLN A 286 25.32 -10.95 -37.33
N PRO A 287 26.42 -11.56 -36.86
CA PRO A 287 26.39 -12.69 -35.94
C PRO A 287 26.24 -12.26 -34.46
N PRO A 288 25.74 -13.15 -33.57
CA PRO A 288 25.46 -12.84 -32.17
C PRO A 288 26.72 -12.75 -31.30
N ALA A 289 26.75 -11.73 -30.42
CA ALA A 289 27.81 -11.54 -29.44
C ALA A 289 27.78 -12.63 -28.36
N GLY A 290 28.94 -13.25 -28.14
CA GLY A 290 29.16 -14.29 -27.14
C GLY A 290 29.19 -13.77 -25.70
N TYR A 291 28.81 -14.64 -24.78
CA TYR A 291 28.92 -14.45 -23.34
C TYR A 291 30.39 -14.44 -22.91
N GLN A 292 30.83 -13.38 -22.23
CA GLN A 292 32.09 -13.37 -21.49
C GLN A 292 31.84 -13.71 -20.01
N GLN A 293 32.54 -14.74 -19.53
CA GLN A 293 32.66 -15.09 -18.12
C GLN A 293 33.50 -14.03 -17.39
N TYR A 294 33.00 -13.54 -16.25
CA TYR A 294 33.78 -12.76 -15.29
C TYR A 294 34.55 -13.70 -14.35
N PRO A 295 35.87 -13.55 -14.16
CA PRO A 295 36.60 -14.27 -13.13
C PRO A 295 36.30 -13.70 -11.73
N ASN A 296 36.03 -14.62 -10.81
CA ASN A 296 35.94 -14.40 -9.36
C ASN A 296 37.28 -13.85 -8.84
N ALA A 297 37.28 -12.64 -8.27
CA ALA A 297 38.39 -12.12 -7.48
C ALA A 297 37.87 -11.66 -6.12
N ALA A 298 38.42 -12.25 -5.05
CA ALA A 298 38.13 -11.92 -3.66
C ALA A 298 38.52 -10.47 -3.32
N PRO A 299 37.79 -9.78 -2.41
CA PRO A 299 38.15 -8.44 -1.98
C PRO A 299 39.34 -8.47 -0.99
N PRO A 300 40.29 -7.53 -1.08
CA PRO A 300 41.31 -7.38 -0.05
C PRO A 300 40.73 -6.67 1.19
N ALA A 301 41.10 -7.18 2.35
CA ALA A 301 40.88 -6.53 3.64
C ALA A 301 41.77 -5.28 3.76
N GLN A 302 41.18 -4.12 4.07
CA GLN A 302 41.90 -2.94 4.53
C GLN A 302 41.18 -2.31 5.73
N GLY A 303 41.98 -2.05 6.76
CA GLY A 303 41.55 -1.70 8.11
C GLY A 303 41.16 -0.24 8.31
N TYR A 304 40.61 -0.01 9.51
CA TYR A 304 40.21 1.29 10.03
C TYR A 304 41.39 2.25 10.20
N PRO A 305 41.22 3.54 9.86
CA PRO A 305 42.00 4.62 10.44
C PRO A 305 41.27 5.28 11.62
N THR A 306 42.00 5.46 12.72
CA THR A 306 41.67 6.32 13.87
C THR A 306 41.69 7.82 13.52
N ALA A 307 40.92 8.61 14.29
CA ALA A 307 40.74 10.06 14.16
C ALA A 307 42.02 10.89 14.38
N PRO A 308 42.08 12.09 13.77
CA PRO A 308 42.35 13.28 14.57
C PRO A 308 41.60 14.57 14.14
N GLY A 309 41.20 15.37 15.14
CA GLY A 309 41.40 16.83 15.14
C GLY A 309 40.33 17.74 14.52
N GLN A 310 39.86 18.69 15.32
CA GLN A 310 38.95 19.79 15.00
C GLN A 310 39.47 20.74 13.90
N SER A 311 38.53 21.38 13.17
CA SER A 311 38.61 22.78 12.69
C SER A 311 37.32 23.15 11.91
N PRO A 312 37.05 24.42 11.57
CA PRO A 312 36.76 25.58 12.44
C PRO A 312 35.30 26.07 12.31
N GLN A 313 34.83 26.83 13.30
CA GLN A 313 33.51 27.47 13.30
C GLN A 313 33.44 28.62 12.27
N TYR A 314 32.39 28.60 11.44
CA TYR A 314 31.98 29.76 10.64
C TYR A 314 30.90 30.55 11.39
N PRO A 315 30.96 31.90 11.43
CA PRO A 315 30.00 32.72 12.18
C PRO A 315 28.60 32.73 11.56
N ASN A 316 27.60 32.58 12.43
CA ASN A 316 26.17 32.66 12.15
C ASN A 316 25.71 34.13 12.06
N PRO A 317 25.19 34.64 10.92
CA PRO A 317 24.87 36.06 10.79
C PRO A 317 23.39 36.36 10.98
N TYR A 318 22.77 35.98 12.10
CA TYR A 318 21.44 36.50 12.49
C TYR A 318 21.26 36.49 14.01
N THR A 319 21.70 37.55 14.68
CA THR A 319 21.23 37.94 16.01
C THR A 319 20.83 39.41 15.98
N GLN A 320 19.54 39.67 15.76
CA GLN A 320 18.95 40.96 16.12
C GLN A 320 18.45 40.86 17.56
N GLN A 321 19.01 41.70 18.43
CA GLN A 321 18.47 42.01 19.76
C GLN A 321 17.49 43.20 19.66
N PRO A 322 16.50 43.30 20.57
CA PRO A 322 15.38 44.24 20.48
C PRO A 322 15.73 45.67 20.95
N PRO A 323 14.96 46.70 20.56
CA PRO A 323 15.24 48.08 20.95
C PRO A 323 14.78 48.38 22.38
N HIS A 324 15.69 48.99 23.15
CA HIS A 324 15.42 49.64 24.42
C HIS A 324 14.67 50.97 24.24
N GLN A 325 13.69 51.21 25.10
CA GLN A 325 13.08 52.51 25.35
C GLN A 325 13.94 53.34 26.33
N GLY A 326 14.02 54.65 26.10
CA GLY A 326 13.96 55.64 27.19
C GLY A 326 15.14 56.61 27.37
N GLN A 327 14.83 57.91 27.15
CA GLN A 327 15.32 59.14 27.81
C GLN A 327 16.81 59.52 27.60
N GLY A 328 17.20 60.77 27.31
CA GLY A 328 16.56 62.08 27.22
C GLY A 328 17.66 63.16 27.07
N GLN A 329 17.25 64.43 27.01
CA GLN A 329 18.00 65.70 27.15
C GLN A 329 18.09 66.59 25.89
N TYR A 330 17.65 67.84 26.15
CA TYR A 330 17.59 69.10 25.37
C TYR A 330 16.50 69.25 24.31
#